data_AF-A0A817H9P3-F1
#
_entry.id   AF-A0A817H9P3-F1
#
_cell.length_a   1.000
_cell.length_b   1.000
_cell.length_c   1.000
_cell.angle_alpha   90.00
_cell.angle_beta   90.00
_cell.angle_gamma   90.00
#
_symmetry.space_group_name_H-M   'P 1'
#
loop_
_entity.id
_entity.type
_entity.pdbx_description
1 polymer ?
#
loop_
_entity_poly.entity_id
_entity_poly.type
_entity_poly.pdbx_seq_one_letter_code
_entity_poly.pdbx_strand_id
1 'polypeptide(L)'
;MQTEINSPALLDSLKCPITHELFRDPVIGADGHTYERKNIIAWIQKHATSPITRESMDLQTLRPNYIVKKMVDEFLSLSSQKKYHFCLDIDVCKTKERPMFQSSSKTIYEAKWMLNHGPPIVLIKIDGARAKCEASFYVQLSCHPHIVRTYGLVDSDSPDSIILVQEHAPEGDLRHLLRSNNFQPTFEVLLEIFWQIVDAMICLADNRIIHGDLACRNVLVFRSSSNQSTEILVKLTDFGLTRASPLFSVFDSPTSSTMTMIPVRYAAPEILCDTSSTSYSEKSDVYSFGILMWEACSKGAIPYGDLKTSDNVYQERLKGKLLERPHMCSSEFWNIIVNCTQQEPNKRPNFKAIQEDLLRLRFQNKEDSLNRRYLTQVRDKTENIS
;
A
#
# COMPACT_ATOMS: atom_id res chain seq x y z
N MET A 1 -14.25 -8.36 24.66
CA MET A 1 -14.73 -9.55 23.93
C MET A 1 -15.84 -9.12 22.97
N GLN A 2 -15.47 -8.73 21.76
CA GLN A 2 -16.39 -8.70 20.62
C GLN A 2 -15.73 -9.60 19.58
N THR A 3 -16.37 -10.75 19.39
CA THR A 3 -15.88 -11.90 18.65
C THR A 3 -15.78 -11.62 17.15
N GLU A 4 -14.76 -12.22 16.56
CA GLU A 4 -14.43 -12.29 15.14
C GLU A 4 -15.65 -12.67 14.28
N ILE A 5 -16.24 -11.71 13.55
CA ILE A 5 -17.30 -12.00 12.55
C ILE A 5 -16.73 -11.98 11.12
N ASN A 6 -15.46 -11.57 10.93
CA ASN A 6 -14.83 -11.48 9.61
C ASN A 6 -13.66 -12.47 9.47
N SER A 7 -13.85 -13.74 9.83
CA SER A 7 -12.87 -14.78 9.47
C SER A 7 -13.15 -15.24 8.03
N PRO A 8 -12.12 -15.30 7.14
CA PRO A 8 -12.27 -15.78 5.76
C PRO A 8 -12.90 -17.18 5.65
N ALA A 9 -12.63 -18.03 6.65
CA ALA A 9 -13.21 -19.37 6.76
C ALA A 9 -14.74 -19.36 6.87
N LEU A 10 -15.33 -18.36 7.52
CA LEU A 10 -16.78 -18.24 7.63
C LEU A 10 -17.41 -17.89 6.28
N LEU A 11 -16.81 -16.98 5.51
CA LEU A 11 -17.34 -16.59 4.20
C LEU A 11 -17.29 -17.71 3.17
N ASP A 12 -16.22 -18.52 3.18
CA ASP A 12 -16.13 -19.68 2.28
C ASP A 12 -17.11 -20.80 2.66
N SER A 13 -17.45 -20.93 3.94
CA SER A 13 -18.51 -21.85 4.38
C SER A 13 -19.92 -21.46 3.92
N LEU A 14 -20.10 -20.21 3.44
CA LEU A 14 -21.37 -19.66 2.96
C LEU A 14 -21.51 -19.66 1.42
N LYS A 15 -20.54 -20.24 0.69
CA LYS A 15 -20.57 -20.36 -0.76
C LYS A 15 -20.91 -21.78 -1.22
N CYS A 16 -21.66 -21.89 -2.30
CA CYS A 16 -22.00 -23.15 -2.92
C CYS A 16 -20.76 -23.77 -3.60
N PRO A 17 -20.44 -25.05 -3.34
CA PRO A 17 -19.33 -25.75 -3.99
C PRO A 17 -19.46 -25.92 -5.51
N ILE A 18 -20.67 -25.80 -6.06
CA ILE A 18 -20.93 -25.95 -7.51
C ILE A 18 -20.87 -24.61 -8.23
N THR A 19 -21.45 -23.55 -7.65
CA THR A 19 -21.54 -22.23 -8.30
C THR A 19 -20.46 -21.27 -7.86
N HIS A 20 -19.84 -21.53 -6.71
CA HIS A 20 -18.94 -20.62 -6.00
C HIS A 20 -19.57 -19.26 -5.62
N GLU A 21 -20.90 -19.15 -5.71
CA GLU A 21 -21.68 -17.99 -5.26
C GLU A 21 -22.23 -18.21 -3.85
N LEU A 22 -22.57 -17.11 -3.15
CA LEU A 22 -23.30 -17.19 -1.89
C LEU A 22 -24.63 -17.92 -2.08
N PHE A 23 -24.99 -18.75 -1.10
CA PHE A 23 -26.23 -19.50 -1.15
C PHE A 23 -27.47 -18.59 -1.16
N ARG A 24 -28.39 -18.82 -2.10
CA ARG A 24 -29.70 -18.17 -2.13
C ARG A 24 -30.79 -19.11 -1.63
N ASP A 25 -30.70 -20.37 -2.03
CA ASP A 25 -31.57 -21.46 -1.56
C ASP A 25 -30.73 -22.70 -1.22
N PRO A 26 -29.97 -22.66 -0.11
CA PRO A 26 -29.08 -23.74 0.28
C PRO A 26 -29.87 -25.00 0.66
N VAL A 27 -29.39 -26.15 0.18
CA VAL A 27 -29.81 -27.49 0.58
C VAL A 27 -28.62 -28.31 1.03
N ILE A 28 -28.78 -29.11 2.08
CA ILE A 28 -27.79 -30.08 2.53
C ILE A 28 -28.10 -31.45 1.94
N GLY A 29 -27.06 -32.10 1.39
CA GLY A 29 -27.10 -33.47 0.93
C GLY A 29 -26.84 -34.48 2.05
N ALA A 30 -27.15 -35.76 1.79
CA ALA A 30 -26.87 -36.84 2.73
C ALA A 30 -25.36 -37.02 3.02
N ASP A 31 -24.51 -36.49 2.14
CA ASP A 31 -23.06 -36.43 2.28
C ASP A 31 -22.58 -35.29 3.21
N GLY A 32 -23.50 -34.58 3.86
CA GLY A 32 -23.21 -33.52 4.83
C GLY A 32 -22.78 -32.18 4.22
N HIS A 33 -22.74 -32.07 2.89
CA HIS A 33 -22.33 -30.84 2.21
C HIS A 33 -23.55 -30.01 1.79
N THR A 34 -23.39 -28.69 1.79
CA THR A 34 -24.45 -27.76 1.40
C THR A 34 -24.24 -27.28 -0.04
N TYR A 35 -25.31 -27.22 -0.81
CA TYR A 35 -25.33 -26.88 -2.23
C TYR A 35 -26.45 -25.89 -2.54
N GLU A 36 -26.30 -25.15 -3.63
CA GLU A 36 -27.39 -24.35 -4.20
C GLU A 36 -28.40 -25.29 -4.87
N ARG A 37 -29.68 -25.21 -4.45
CA ARG A 37 -30.72 -26.19 -4.81
C ARG A 37 -30.80 -26.41 -6.32
N LYS A 38 -30.86 -25.33 -7.10
CA LYS A 38 -31.01 -25.43 -8.56
C LYS A 38 -29.87 -26.22 -9.19
N ASN A 39 -28.65 -26.03 -8.69
CA ASN A 39 -27.44 -26.57 -9.28
C ASN A 39 -27.20 -28.01 -8.89
N ILE A 40 -27.45 -28.39 -7.63
CA ILE A 40 -27.33 -29.78 -7.21
C ILE A 40 -28.40 -30.67 -7.84
N ILE A 41 -29.63 -30.15 -8.03
CA ILE A 41 -30.69 -30.89 -8.74
C ILE A 41 -30.25 -31.19 -10.18
N ALA A 42 -29.75 -30.18 -10.90
CA ALA A 42 -29.24 -30.37 -12.26
C ALA A 42 -28.05 -31.33 -12.31
N TRP A 43 -27.18 -31.31 -11.30
CA TRP A 43 -26.05 -32.22 -11.21
C TRP A 43 -26.48 -33.68 -10.99
N ILE A 44 -27.37 -33.93 -10.02
CA ILE A 44 -27.88 -35.26 -9.71
C ILE A 44 -28.63 -35.84 -10.92
N GLN A 45 -29.44 -35.03 -11.61
CA GLN A 45 -30.14 -35.47 -12.82
C GLN A 45 -29.19 -35.91 -13.95
N LYS A 46 -27.98 -35.33 -14.00
CA LYS A 46 -27.00 -35.63 -15.04
C LYS A 46 -25.99 -36.72 -14.65
N HIS A 47 -25.64 -36.83 -13.37
CA HIS A 47 -24.52 -37.67 -12.91
C HIS A 47 -24.87 -38.63 -11.77
N ALA A 48 -26.05 -38.53 -11.16
CA ALA A 48 -26.55 -39.37 -10.06
C ALA A 48 -25.58 -39.53 -8.86
N THR A 49 -24.70 -38.55 -8.64
CA THR A 49 -23.60 -38.60 -7.66
C THR A 49 -23.40 -37.25 -6.97
N SER A 50 -22.78 -37.25 -5.80
CA SER A 50 -22.29 -36.04 -5.13
C SER A 50 -21.20 -35.37 -5.99
N PRO A 51 -21.27 -34.05 -6.21
CA PRO A 51 -20.19 -33.31 -6.86
C PRO A 51 -18.86 -33.37 -6.11
N ILE A 52 -18.88 -33.65 -4.79
CA ILE A 52 -17.71 -33.60 -3.92
C ILE A 52 -17.20 -35.01 -3.62
N THR A 53 -18.04 -35.85 -3.02
CA THR A 53 -17.62 -37.20 -2.59
C THR A 53 -17.66 -38.22 -3.71
N ARG A 54 -18.33 -37.90 -4.84
CA ARG A 54 -18.61 -38.80 -5.97
C ARG A 54 -19.42 -40.05 -5.62
N GLU A 55 -19.96 -40.11 -4.41
CA GLU A 55 -20.86 -41.18 -3.98
C GLU A 55 -22.26 -41.00 -4.59
N SER A 56 -23.04 -42.08 -4.65
CA SER A 56 -24.41 -42.02 -5.21
C SER A 56 -25.30 -41.10 -4.39
N MET A 57 -26.05 -40.22 -5.05
CA MET A 57 -26.88 -39.21 -4.41
C MET A 57 -28.24 -39.11 -5.10
N ASP A 58 -29.30 -39.03 -4.30
CA ASP A 58 -30.69 -38.92 -4.77
C ASP A 58 -31.35 -37.59 -4.36
N LEU A 59 -32.22 -37.09 -5.23
CA LEU A 59 -32.94 -35.83 -5.05
C LEU A 59 -33.79 -35.82 -3.77
N GLN A 60 -34.35 -36.96 -3.36
CA GLN A 60 -35.20 -37.05 -2.17
C GLN A 60 -34.43 -36.88 -0.86
N THR A 61 -33.10 -37.00 -0.91
CA THR A 61 -32.24 -36.86 0.27
C THR A 61 -31.88 -35.41 0.59
N LEU A 62 -32.10 -34.47 -0.35
CA LEU A 62 -31.83 -33.05 -0.14
C LEU A 62 -32.78 -32.45 0.89
N ARG A 63 -32.25 -31.68 1.82
CA ARG A 63 -33.02 -30.94 2.83
C ARG A 63 -32.65 -29.46 2.80
N PRO A 64 -33.59 -28.51 2.95
CA PRO A 64 -33.23 -27.09 3.06
C PRO A 64 -32.30 -26.85 4.26
N ASN A 65 -31.25 -26.04 4.06
CA ASN A 65 -30.33 -25.64 5.12
C ASN A 65 -30.62 -24.21 5.58
N TYR A 66 -31.64 -24.06 6.43
CA TYR A 66 -32.08 -22.75 6.92
C TYR A 66 -31.05 -22.02 7.78
N ILE A 67 -30.10 -22.73 8.40
CA ILE A 67 -29.03 -22.15 9.22
C ILE A 67 -28.08 -21.37 8.31
N VAL A 68 -27.59 -22.02 7.24
CA VAL A 68 -26.73 -21.37 6.25
C VAL A 68 -27.45 -20.23 5.56
N LYS A 69 -28.75 -20.40 5.24
CA LYS A 69 -29.56 -19.31 4.69
C LYS A 69 -29.61 -18.09 5.61
N LYS A 70 -29.90 -18.30 6.90
CA LYS A 70 -29.93 -17.22 7.90
C LYS A 70 -28.58 -16.53 8.07
N MET A 71 -27.47 -17.29 8.03
CA MET A 71 -26.12 -16.73 8.09
C MET A 71 -25.79 -15.89 6.85
N VAL A 72 -26.19 -16.32 5.65
CA VAL A 72 -26.04 -15.51 4.43
C VAL A 72 -26.89 -14.24 4.53
N ASP A 73 -28.14 -14.34 4.98
CA ASP A 73 -29.02 -13.17 5.13
C ASP A 73 -28.46 -12.17 6.16
N GLU A 74 -27.94 -12.65 7.29
CA GLU A 74 -27.26 -11.83 8.30
C GLU A 74 -25.99 -11.17 7.72
N PHE A 75 -25.15 -11.93 7.00
CA PHE A 75 -23.96 -11.41 6.33
C PHE A 75 -24.29 -10.32 5.28
N LEU A 76 -25.31 -10.58 4.44
CA LEU A 76 -25.80 -9.62 3.45
C LEU A 76 -26.38 -8.38 4.14
N SER A 77 -27.10 -8.54 5.25
CA SER A 77 -27.64 -7.41 6.02
C SER A 77 -26.55 -6.55 6.66
N LEU A 78 -25.48 -7.14 7.20
CA LEU A 78 -24.33 -6.45 7.77
C LEU A 78 -23.52 -5.71 6.70
N SER A 79 -23.37 -6.31 5.51
CA SER A 79 -22.75 -5.66 4.35
C SER A 79 -23.60 -4.52 3.79
N SER A 80 -24.93 -4.62 3.89
CA SER A 80 -25.88 -3.57 3.48
C SER A 80 -26.01 -2.45 4.52
N GLN A 81 -25.78 -2.73 5.80
CA GLN A 81 -25.85 -1.74 6.89
C GLN A 81 -24.62 -0.83 6.98
N LYS A 82 -23.48 -1.21 6.39
CA LYS A 82 -22.35 -0.29 6.19
C LYS A 82 -22.41 0.36 4.81
N LYS A 83 -23.44 1.19 4.59
CA LYS A 83 -23.26 2.35 3.71
C LYS A 83 -22.13 3.18 4.32
N TYR A 84 -20.94 3.15 3.73
CA TYR A 84 -19.90 4.11 4.05
C TYR A 84 -20.45 5.51 3.72
N HIS A 85 -20.88 6.27 4.72
CA HIS A 85 -21.48 7.61 4.57
C HIS A 85 -20.41 8.71 4.38
N PHE A 86 -19.23 8.37 3.85
CA PHE A 86 -18.12 9.31 3.69
C PHE A 86 -18.13 9.96 2.30
N CYS A 87 -19.29 10.47 1.89
CA CYS A 87 -19.42 11.29 0.68
C CYS A 87 -19.24 12.75 1.06
N LEU A 88 -18.44 13.50 0.29
CA LEU A 88 -18.31 14.94 0.48
C LEU A 88 -19.64 15.61 0.14
N ASP A 89 -20.27 16.25 1.12
CA ASP A 89 -21.48 17.08 0.94
C ASP A 89 -21.12 18.48 0.40
N ILE A 90 -20.17 18.53 -0.53
CA ILE A 90 -19.65 19.75 -1.17
C ILE A 90 -19.33 19.45 -2.63
N ASP A 91 -19.78 20.31 -3.53
CA ASP A 91 -19.48 20.20 -4.95
C ASP A 91 -18.00 20.50 -5.26
N VAL A 92 -17.39 19.58 -6.00
CA VAL A 92 -16.06 19.74 -6.62
C VAL A 92 -16.19 19.58 -8.13
N CYS A 93 -15.40 20.33 -8.89
CA CYS A 93 -15.39 20.19 -10.35
C CYS A 93 -13.98 19.97 -10.88
N LYS A 94 -13.88 19.20 -11.97
CA LYS A 94 -12.64 19.11 -12.75
C LYS A 94 -12.32 20.49 -13.35
N THR A 95 -11.07 20.91 -13.29
CA THR A 95 -10.64 22.16 -13.96
C THR A 95 -10.28 21.93 -15.42
N LYS A 96 -9.96 20.68 -15.79
CA LYS A 96 -9.61 20.25 -17.15
C LYS A 96 -10.29 18.91 -17.46
N GLU A 97 -10.70 18.72 -18.72
CA GLU A 97 -11.27 17.45 -19.17
C GLU A 97 -10.21 16.33 -19.23
N ARG A 98 -8.99 16.69 -19.65
CA ARG A 98 -7.89 15.73 -19.76
C ARG A 98 -7.28 15.45 -18.37
N PRO A 99 -6.97 14.18 -18.07
CA PRO A 99 -6.35 13.82 -16.79
C PRO A 99 -4.90 14.34 -16.72
N MET A 100 -4.45 14.63 -15.50
CA MET A 100 -3.04 14.91 -15.18
C MET A 100 -2.19 13.64 -15.33
N PHE A 101 -2.78 12.49 -15.00
CA PHE A 101 -2.13 11.19 -15.06
C PHE A 101 -3.19 10.12 -15.34
N GLN A 102 -2.82 9.12 -16.14
CA GLN A 102 -3.68 7.97 -16.43
C GLN A 102 -2.85 6.70 -16.54
N SER A 103 -3.26 5.67 -15.80
CA SER A 103 -2.80 4.29 -15.93
C SER A 103 -4.00 3.36 -16.13
N SER A 104 -3.76 2.05 -16.20
CA SER A 104 -4.82 1.03 -16.29
C SER A 104 -5.70 0.94 -15.05
N SER A 105 -5.26 1.45 -13.90
CA SER A 105 -5.96 1.31 -12.61
C SER A 105 -6.26 2.65 -11.91
N LYS A 106 -5.58 3.73 -12.30
CA LYS A 106 -5.65 5.03 -11.62
C LYS A 106 -5.68 6.17 -12.64
N THR A 107 -6.64 7.06 -12.49
CA THR A 107 -6.71 8.30 -13.27
C THR A 107 -6.80 9.50 -12.33
N ILE A 108 -5.94 10.50 -12.51
CA ILE A 108 -5.87 11.70 -11.67
C ILE A 108 -6.33 12.90 -12.48
N TYR A 109 -7.28 13.66 -11.95
CA TYR A 109 -7.78 14.91 -12.52
C TYR A 109 -7.46 16.08 -11.61
N GLU A 110 -7.12 17.21 -12.23
CA GLU A 110 -7.04 18.48 -11.55
C GLU A 110 -8.46 18.96 -11.21
N ALA A 111 -8.65 19.47 -9.99
CA ALA A 111 -9.97 19.86 -9.52
C ALA A 111 -9.94 21.10 -8.61
N LYS A 112 -11.12 21.70 -8.44
CA LYS A 112 -11.35 22.82 -7.53
C LYS A 112 -12.66 22.64 -6.77
N TRP A 113 -12.71 23.25 -5.60
CA TRP A 113 -13.93 23.44 -4.83
C TRP A 113 -14.85 24.45 -5.52
N MET A 114 -16.14 24.17 -5.60
CA MET A 114 -17.10 25.03 -6.30
C MET A 114 -17.54 26.23 -5.48
N LEU A 115 -17.79 26.04 -4.18
CA LEU A 115 -18.44 27.04 -3.32
C LEU A 115 -17.49 27.76 -2.35
N ASN A 116 -16.35 27.15 -2.01
CA ASN A 116 -15.41 27.67 -1.01
C ASN A 116 -13.99 27.74 -1.59
N HIS A 117 -13.20 28.75 -1.21
CA HIS A 117 -11.75 28.77 -1.43
C HIS A 117 -11.07 27.70 -0.54
N GLY A 118 -11.27 26.42 -0.87
CA GLY A 118 -10.61 25.31 -0.20
C GLY A 118 -9.17 25.11 -0.70
N PRO A 119 -8.38 24.26 -0.03
CA PRO A 119 -6.99 23.98 -0.42
C PRO A 119 -6.91 23.31 -1.81
N PRO A 120 -5.77 23.36 -2.50
CA PRO A 120 -5.58 22.65 -3.77
C PRO A 120 -5.92 21.15 -3.65
N ILE A 121 -6.70 20.62 -4.60
CA ILE A 121 -7.17 19.23 -4.62
C ILE A 121 -6.97 18.55 -5.96
N VAL A 122 -6.95 17.22 -5.92
CA VAL A 122 -7.06 16.35 -7.08
C VAL A 122 -8.18 15.33 -6.88
N LEU A 123 -8.78 14.91 -7.99
CA LEU A 123 -9.70 13.77 -8.03
C LEU A 123 -8.96 12.55 -8.53
N ILE A 124 -8.91 11.51 -7.72
CA ILE A 124 -8.30 10.24 -8.08
C ILE A 124 -9.40 9.23 -8.32
N LYS A 125 -9.64 8.92 -9.58
CA LYS A 125 -10.50 7.82 -9.96
C LYS A 125 -9.71 6.52 -9.85
N ILE A 126 -10.23 5.59 -9.05
CA ILE A 126 -9.73 4.23 -8.92
C ILE A 126 -10.82 3.30 -9.42
N ASP A 127 -10.50 2.52 -10.45
CA ASP A 127 -11.41 1.55 -11.05
C ASP A 127 -11.23 0.19 -10.36
N GLY A 128 -12.34 -0.46 -10.01
CA GLY A 128 -12.38 -1.81 -9.45
C GLY A 128 -13.40 -1.97 -8.31
N ALA A 129 -14.09 -3.13 -8.29
CA ALA A 129 -15.09 -3.49 -7.28
C ALA A 129 -14.59 -3.45 -5.82
N ARG A 130 -13.26 -3.37 -5.61
CA ARG A 130 -12.58 -3.37 -4.30
C ARG A 130 -12.31 -1.97 -3.76
N ALA A 131 -12.41 -0.95 -4.61
CA ALA A 131 -11.95 0.39 -4.27
C ALA A 131 -12.78 1.03 -3.13
N LYS A 132 -14.08 0.77 -3.06
CA LYS A 132 -14.95 1.24 -1.95
C LYS A 132 -14.55 0.72 -0.57
N CYS A 133 -14.02 -0.51 -0.48
CA CYS A 133 -13.56 -1.07 0.79
C CYS A 133 -12.20 -0.50 1.21
N GLU A 134 -11.32 -0.27 0.23
CA GLU A 134 -9.98 0.30 0.40
C GLU A 134 -10.00 1.78 0.80
N ALA A 135 -11.00 2.54 0.32
CA ALA A 135 -11.17 3.96 0.64
C ALA A 135 -11.27 4.27 2.15
N SER A 136 -11.75 3.30 2.95
CA SER A 136 -11.91 3.48 4.39
C SER A 136 -10.58 3.78 5.11
N PHE A 137 -9.47 3.15 4.68
CA PHE A 137 -8.15 3.40 5.24
C PHE A 137 -7.62 4.79 4.91
N TYR A 138 -7.82 5.23 3.66
CA TYR A 138 -7.39 6.55 3.21
C TYR A 138 -8.04 7.67 4.03
N VAL A 139 -9.33 7.53 4.36
CA VAL A 139 -10.05 8.47 5.22
C VAL A 139 -9.61 8.35 6.68
N GLN A 140 -9.51 7.11 7.20
CA GLN A 140 -9.12 6.87 8.59
C GLN A 140 -7.73 7.44 8.92
N LEU A 141 -6.77 7.30 8.01
CA LEU A 141 -5.39 7.76 8.21
C LEU A 141 -5.14 9.21 7.73
N SER A 142 -6.15 9.87 7.14
CA SER A 142 -6.03 11.19 6.51
C SER A 142 -5.60 12.32 7.46
N CYS A 143 -5.69 12.12 8.77
CA CYS A 143 -5.29 13.11 9.78
C CYS A 143 -3.79 13.07 10.08
N HIS A 144 -3.05 12.06 9.62
CA HIS A 144 -1.62 11.95 9.87
C HIS A 144 -0.82 12.97 9.03
N PRO A 145 0.13 13.73 9.61
CA PRO A 145 0.82 14.82 8.93
C PRO A 145 1.64 14.39 7.70
N HIS A 146 2.18 13.16 7.72
CA HIS A 146 3.02 12.60 6.66
C HIS A 146 2.31 11.58 5.76
N ILE A 147 0.97 11.52 5.82
CA ILE A 147 0.16 10.72 4.88
C ILE A 147 -0.68 11.70 4.06
N VAL A 148 -0.83 11.43 2.76
CA VAL A 148 -1.64 12.29 1.88
C VAL A 148 -3.08 12.32 2.39
N ARG A 149 -3.54 13.52 2.71
CA ARG A 149 -4.87 13.79 3.22
C ARG A 149 -5.89 13.47 2.15
N THR A 150 -6.78 12.55 2.50
CA THR A 150 -8.01 12.26 1.75
C THR A 150 -9.17 12.97 2.43
N TYR A 151 -9.81 13.91 1.73
CA TYR A 151 -10.95 14.68 2.24
C TYR A 151 -12.24 13.87 2.27
N GLY A 152 -12.39 12.93 1.35
CA GLY A 152 -13.55 12.04 1.28
C GLY A 152 -13.68 11.37 -0.08
N LEU A 153 -14.83 10.72 -0.27
CA LEU A 153 -15.22 10.09 -1.53
C LEU A 153 -16.21 10.98 -2.28
N VAL A 154 -16.20 10.84 -3.60
CA VAL A 154 -17.24 11.34 -4.50
C VAL A 154 -17.86 10.12 -5.19
N ASP A 155 -19.19 10.06 -5.19
CA ASP A 155 -19.92 9.01 -5.90
C ASP A 155 -19.56 9.06 -7.39
N SER A 156 -19.30 7.89 -7.97
CA SER A 156 -19.04 7.74 -9.39
C SER A 156 -20.25 7.15 -10.09
N ASP A 157 -20.49 7.56 -11.34
CA ASP A 157 -21.53 6.99 -12.21
C ASP A 157 -21.37 5.48 -12.42
N SER A 158 -20.15 4.96 -12.27
CA SER A 158 -19.88 3.52 -12.30
C SER A 158 -19.89 2.93 -10.88
N PRO A 159 -20.71 1.90 -10.61
CA PRO A 159 -20.80 1.26 -9.30
C PRO A 159 -19.48 0.62 -8.85
N ASP A 160 -18.61 0.28 -9.81
CA ASP A 160 -17.32 -0.39 -9.64
C ASP A 160 -16.13 0.58 -9.60
N SER A 161 -16.34 1.89 -9.52
CA SER A 161 -15.24 2.84 -9.35
C SER A 161 -15.50 3.80 -8.19
N ILE A 162 -14.41 4.28 -7.59
CA ILE A 162 -14.47 5.36 -6.61
C ILE A 162 -13.71 6.57 -7.12
N ILE A 163 -14.09 7.73 -6.63
CA ILE A 163 -13.32 8.95 -6.80
C ILE A 163 -12.92 9.44 -5.41
N LEU A 164 -11.62 9.47 -5.13
CA LEU A 164 -11.07 10.07 -3.92
C LEU A 164 -10.78 11.55 -4.16
N VAL A 165 -11.11 12.39 -3.20
CA VAL A 165 -10.66 13.79 -3.17
C VAL A 165 -9.46 13.87 -2.26
N GLN A 166 -8.29 14.16 -2.82
CA GLN A 166 -7.04 14.25 -2.07
C GLN A 166 -6.42 15.64 -2.18
N GLU A 167 -5.59 16.01 -1.21
CA GLU A 167 -4.75 17.21 -1.32
C GLU A 167 -3.79 17.10 -2.50
N HIS A 168 -3.61 18.21 -3.22
CA HIS A 168 -2.70 18.27 -4.35
C HIS A 168 -1.26 18.53 -3.88
N ALA A 169 -0.33 17.70 -4.36
CA ALA A 169 1.10 17.85 -4.12
C ALA A 169 1.75 18.67 -5.27
N PRO A 170 2.04 19.97 -5.07
CA PRO A 170 2.49 20.87 -6.13
C PRO A 170 3.84 20.49 -6.75
N GLU A 171 4.71 19.81 -6.01
CA GLU A 171 6.06 19.46 -6.44
C GLU A 171 6.13 18.05 -7.08
N GLY A 172 5.00 17.36 -7.20
CA GLY A 172 4.93 16.00 -7.75
C GLY A 172 5.47 14.94 -6.79
N ASP A 173 6.04 13.86 -7.34
CA ASP A 173 6.64 12.78 -6.53
C ASP A 173 8.15 12.96 -6.32
N LEU A 174 8.63 12.37 -5.22
CA LEU A 174 10.00 12.49 -4.75
C LEU A 174 11.01 11.96 -5.78
N ARG A 175 10.66 10.93 -6.57
CA ARG A 175 11.57 10.39 -7.59
C ARG A 175 11.87 11.43 -8.66
N HIS A 176 10.85 12.09 -9.20
CA HIS A 176 11.04 13.13 -10.20
C HIS A 176 11.81 14.32 -9.63
N LEU A 177 11.51 14.72 -8.39
CA LEU A 177 12.24 15.79 -7.71
C LEU A 177 13.74 15.47 -7.55
N LEU A 178 14.08 14.27 -7.08
CA LEU A 178 15.47 13.83 -6.89
C LEU A 178 16.30 13.79 -8.18
N ARG A 179 15.64 13.59 -9.33
CA ARG A 179 16.28 13.60 -10.66
C ARG A 179 16.45 15.01 -11.22
N SER A 180 15.82 16.02 -10.62
CA SER A 180 15.94 17.41 -11.05
C SER A 180 17.33 17.95 -10.69
N ASN A 181 18.00 18.59 -11.66
CA ASN A 181 19.30 19.24 -11.43
C ASN A 181 19.23 20.37 -10.40
N ASN A 182 18.04 20.95 -10.20
CA ASN A 182 17.81 22.08 -9.28
C ASN A 182 17.60 21.62 -7.83
N PHE A 183 17.40 20.32 -7.60
CA PHE A 183 17.21 19.78 -6.26
C PHE A 183 18.42 18.92 -5.87
N GLN A 184 19.31 19.52 -5.09
CA GLN A 184 20.48 18.82 -4.53
C GLN A 184 20.35 18.83 -3.00
N PRO A 185 19.62 17.86 -2.42
CA PRO A 185 19.31 17.88 -1.01
C PRO A 185 20.58 17.65 -0.18
N THR A 186 20.72 18.48 0.85
CA THR A 186 21.70 18.28 1.92
C THR A 186 21.39 17.00 2.70
N PHE A 187 22.37 16.55 3.50
CA PHE A 187 22.18 15.38 4.38
C PHE A 187 20.98 15.57 5.32
N GLU A 188 20.81 16.78 5.85
CA GLU A 188 19.75 17.19 6.75
C GLU A 188 18.37 17.11 6.09
N VAL A 189 18.28 17.50 4.82
CA VAL A 189 17.03 17.40 4.04
C VAL A 189 16.69 15.95 3.75
N LEU A 190 17.66 15.12 3.35
CA LEU A 190 17.41 13.68 3.17
C LEU A 190 17.02 12.99 4.48
N LEU A 191 17.70 13.32 5.59
CA LEU A 191 17.39 12.80 6.91
C LEU A 191 15.96 13.16 7.33
N GLU A 192 15.51 14.38 7.04
CA GLU A 192 14.14 14.81 7.29
C GLU A 192 13.14 14.06 6.42
N ILE A 193 13.40 13.92 5.11
CA ILE A 193 12.55 13.12 4.20
C ILE A 193 12.38 11.69 4.73
N PHE A 194 13.47 11.03 5.11
CA PHE A 194 13.41 9.66 5.64
C PHE A 194 12.64 9.59 6.95
N TRP A 195 12.82 10.56 7.84
CA TRP A 195 12.10 10.61 9.10
C TRP A 195 10.59 10.77 8.90
N GLN A 196 10.15 11.67 7.99
CA GLN A 196 8.73 11.86 7.65
C GLN A 196 8.11 10.59 7.04
N ILE A 197 8.84 9.87 6.18
CA ILE A 197 8.39 8.59 5.62
C ILE A 197 8.26 7.53 6.72
N VAL A 198 9.25 7.42 7.61
CA VAL A 198 9.21 6.46 8.73
C VAL A 198 8.05 6.76 9.67
N ASP A 199 7.77 8.02 9.97
CA ASP A 199 6.64 8.43 10.79
C ASP A 199 5.30 7.97 10.19
N ALA A 200 5.11 8.15 8.88
CA ALA A 200 3.96 7.60 8.17
C ALA A 200 3.90 6.06 8.22
N MET A 201 5.03 5.38 8.04
CA MET A 201 5.09 3.91 8.06
C MET A 201 4.82 3.32 9.44
N ILE A 202 5.19 4.01 10.53
CA ILE A 202 4.79 3.64 11.90
C ILE A 202 3.27 3.71 12.03
N CYS A 203 2.64 4.76 11.52
CA CYS A 203 1.19 4.89 11.54
C CYS A 203 0.50 3.75 10.79
N LEU A 204 1.00 3.37 9.61
CA LEU A 204 0.51 2.21 8.86
C LEU A 204 0.68 0.90 9.64
N ALA A 205 1.88 0.66 10.19
CA ALA A 205 2.19 -0.54 10.95
C ALA A 205 1.32 -0.70 12.21
N ASP A 206 1.12 0.37 12.98
CA ASP A 206 0.27 0.38 14.17
C ASP A 206 -1.21 0.10 13.82
N ASN A 207 -1.65 0.44 12.61
CA ASN A 207 -2.97 0.11 12.06
C ASN A 207 -3.02 -1.21 11.28
N ARG A 208 -1.94 -2.01 11.29
CA ARG A 208 -1.80 -3.29 10.57
C ARG A 208 -2.02 -3.18 9.06
N ILE A 209 -1.64 -2.03 8.49
CA ILE A 209 -1.69 -1.77 7.06
C ILE A 209 -0.30 -1.98 6.49
N ILE A 210 -0.20 -2.89 5.51
CA ILE A 210 1.02 -3.09 4.73
C ILE A 210 0.95 -2.20 3.49
N HIS A 211 2.02 -1.44 3.24
CA HIS A 211 2.12 -0.61 2.05
C HIS A 211 2.27 -1.49 0.80
N GLY A 212 3.27 -2.37 0.78
CA GLY A 212 3.56 -3.36 -0.25
C GLY A 212 4.12 -2.82 -1.58
N ASP A 213 4.01 -1.51 -1.83
CA ASP A 213 4.70 -0.83 -2.93
C ASP A 213 5.48 0.43 -2.51
N LEU A 214 6.28 0.33 -1.44
CA LEU A 214 7.01 1.50 -0.93
C LEU A 214 8.20 1.87 -1.84
N ALA A 215 8.16 3.07 -2.42
CA ALA A 215 9.19 3.60 -3.33
C ALA A 215 9.11 5.14 -3.44
N CYS A 216 10.15 5.82 -3.93
CA CYS A 216 10.14 7.30 -4.05
C CYS A 216 9.01 7.82 -4.96
N ARG A 217 8.53 7.02 -5.92
CA ARG A 217 7.38 7.40 -6.77
C ARG A 217 6.04 7.48 -6.02
N ASN A 218 5.94 6.82 -4.86
CA ASN A 218 4.75 6.80 -4.01
C ASN A 218 4.92 7.72 -2.78
N VAL A 219 5.89 8.64 -2.84
CA VAL A 219 6.10 9.70 -1.86
C VAL A 219 5.89 11.03 -2.59
N LEU A 220 4.86 11.78 -2.20
CA LEU A 220 4.52 13.06 -2.80
C LEU A 220 5.18 14.22 -2.05
N VAL A 221 5.56 15.27 -2.78
CA VAL A 221 6.27 16.43 -2.24
C VAL A 221 5.37 17.66 -2.23
N PHE A 222 5.29 18.33 -1.07
CA PHE A 222 4.46 19.51 -0.84
C PHE A 222 5.28 20.79 -0.70
N ARG A 223 6.52 20.68 -0.24
CA ARG A 223 7.52 21.77 -0.18
C ARG A 223 8.89 21.17 -0.45
N SER A 224 9.73 21.83 -1.25
CA SER A 224 10.92 21.22 -1.89
C SER A 224 12.26 21.94 -1.60
N SER A 225 12.48 22.44 -0.39
CA SER A 225 13.77 23.08 -0.05
C SER A 225 14.92 22.07 0.00
N SER A 226 16.02 22.38 -0.71
CA SER A 226 17.19 21.50 -0.82
C SER A 226 18.24 21.73 0.29
N ASN A 227 18.18 22.86 0.97
CA ASN A 227 19.15 23.27 1.99
C ASN A 227 18.53 23.59 3.36
N GLN A 228 17.21 23.69 3.47
CA GLN A 228 16.52 23.88 4.76
C GLN A 228 15.60 22.70 5.07
N SER A 229 16.00 21.86 6.03
CA SER A 229 15.21 20.70 6.43
C SER A 229 13.84 21.06 7.02
N THR A 230 13.64 22.27 7.55
CA THR A 230 12.32 22.71 8.04
C THR A 230 11.33 23.05 6.93
N GLU A 231 11.81 23.21 5.69
CA GLU A 231 11.03 23.61 4.52
C GLU A 231 10.83 22.46 3.51
N ILE A 232 11.20 21.22 3.86
CA ILE A 232 10.85 20.02 3.09
C ILE A 232 9.62 19.36 3.73
N LEU A 233 8.62 19.03 2.91
CA LEU A 233 7.45 18.27 3.36
C LEU A 233 7.13 17.21 2.32
N VAL A 234 7.20 15.95 2.75
CA VAL A 234 6.82 14.79 1.97
C VAL A 234 5.68 14.04 2.65
N LYS A 235 4.82 13.41 1.86
CA LYS A 235 3.74 12.58 2.36
C LYS A 235 3.61 11.29 1.58
N LEU A 236 3.30 10.21 2.28
CA LEU A 236 3.10 8.88 1.73
C LEU A 236 1.73 8.75 1.06
N THR A 237 1.67 8.06 -0.08
CA THR A 237 0.44 7.77 -0.82
C THR A 237 0.42 6.33 -1.36
N ASP A 238 -0.69 5.91 -1.97
CA ASP A 238 -0.82 4.62 -2.69
C ASP A 238 -0.53 3.37 -1.83
N PHE A 239 -0.85 3.42 -0.53
CA PHE A 239 -0.75 2.29 0.40
C PHE A 239 -1.99 1.39 0.38
N GLY A 240 -1.83 0.13 0.81
CA GLY A 240 -2.95 -0.81 0.96
C GLY A 240 -3.52 -1.35 -0.36
N LEU A 241 -2.89 -1.03 -1.50
CA LEU A 241 -3.25 -1.50 -2.86
C LEU A 241 -2.61 -2.84 -3.24
N THR A 242 -2.01 -3.55 -2.28
CA THR A 242 -1.23 -4.78 -2.53
C THR A 242 -1.90 -6.04 -2.01
N ARG A 243 -1.52 -7.20 -2.58
CA ARG A 243 -2.05 -8.55 -2.31
C ARG A 243 -2.14 -8.93 -0.83
N ALA A 244 -1.33 -8.28 0.01
CA ALA A 244 -1.24 -8.45 1.47
C ALA A 244 -2.49 -8.03 2.25
N SER A 245 -3.25 -7.07 1.72
CA SER A 245 -4.38 -6.52 2.46
C SER A 245 -5.43 -7.62 2.66
N PRO A 246 -6.05 -7.74 3.85
CA PRO A 246 -7.13 -8.69 4.10
C PRO A 246 -8.23 -8.62 3.02
N LEU A 247 -8.38 -7.46 2.38
CA LEU A 247 -9.33 -7.20 1.29
C LEU A 247 -8.94 -7.85 -0.04
N PHE A 248 -7.65 -8.11 -0.31
CA PHE A 248 -7.20 -8.83 -1.51
C PHE A 248 -7.35 -10.35 -1.36
N SER A 249 -7.10 -10.89 -0.16
CA SER A 249 -7.18 -12.33 0.11
C SER A 249 -8.58 -12.94 -0.07
N VAL A 250 -9.63 -12.12 -0.05
CA VAL A 250 -11.04 -12.54 -0.14
C VAL A 250 -11.50 -12.82 -1.58
N PHE A 251 -10.76 -12.37 -2.59
CA PHE A 251 -11.18 -12.38 -4.00
C PHE A 251 -10.17 -13.03 -4.96
N ASP A 252 -9.13 -13.69 -4.46
CA ASP A 252 -8.22 -14.50 -5.28
C ASP A 252 -8.92 -15.82 -5.66
N SER A 253 -9.73 -15.77 -6.72
CA SER A 253 -10.05 -16.97 -7.51
C SER A 253 -8.78 -17.40 -8.27
N PRO A 254 -8.44 -18.70 -8.34
CA PRO A 254 -7.28 -19.21 -9.10
C PRO A 254 -7.28 -18.86 -10.59
N THR A 255 -8.39 -18.34 -11.11
CA THR A 255 -8.64 -18.07 -12.53
C THR A 255 -8.62 -16.59 -12.92
N SER A 256 -8.49 -15.65 -11.98
CA SER A 256 -8.38 -14.22 -12.29
C SER A 256 -6.93 -13.76 -12.29
N SER A 257 -6.27 -13.95 -13.42
CA SER A 257 -4.93 -13.47 -13.74
C SER A 257 -4.89 -11.94 -13.95
N THR A 258 -5.43 -11.15 -13.02
CA THR A 258 -5.05 -9.74 -12.91
C THR A 258 -3.81 -9.66 -12.02
N MET A 259 -2.65 -9.98 -12.59
CA MET A 259 -1.36 -9.75 -11.95
C MET A 259 -1.27 -8.28 -11.54
N THR A 260 -1.48 -7.98 -10.26
CA THR A 260 -0.84 -6.80 -9.66
C THR A 260 0.65 -7.09 -9.71
N MET A 261 1.33 -6.51 -10.71
CA MET A 261 2.75 -6.73 -10.96
C MET A 261 3.54 -6.41 -9.70
N ILE A 262 4.21 -7.42 -9.14
CA ILE A 262 5.10 -7.23 -8.00
C ILE A 262 6.13 -6.17 -8.38
N PRO A 263 6.41 -5.18 -7.51
CA PRO A 263 7.45 -4.19 -7.77
C PRO A 263 8.82 -4.84 -7.60
N VAL A 264 9.25 -5.65 -8.58
CA VAL A 264 10.43 -6.54 -8.53
C VAL A 264 11.73 -5.84 -8.11
N ARG A 265 11.85 -4.53 -8.29
CA ARG A 265 13.04 -3.76 -7.86
C ARG A 265 13.04 -3.39 -6.38
N TYR A 266 11.88 -3.37 -5.73
CA TYR A 266 11.68 -2.90 -4.35
C TYR A 266 11.21 -4.00 -3.39
N ALA A 267 10.51 -5.01 -3.91
CA ALA A 267 9.93 -6.10 -3.12
C ALA A 267 11.01 -6.90 -2.36
N ALA A 268 10.70 -7.32 -1.15
CA ALA A 268 11.63 -8.13 -0.35
C ALA A 268 11.84 -9.54 -0.95
N PRO A 269 12.96 -10.23 -0.67
CA PRO A 269 13.26 -11.55 -1.22
C PRO A 269 12.15 -12.58 -0.98
N GLU A 270 11.54 -12.58 0.21
CA GLU A 270 10.42 -13.47 0.55
C GLU A 270 9.19 -13.25 -0.33
N ILE A 271 8.94 -12.02 -0.79
CA ILE A 271 7.84 -11.68 -1.70
C ILE A 271 8.14 -12.15 -3.12
N LEU A 272 9.43 -12.16 -3.51
CA LEU A 272 9.84 -12.71 -4.81
C LEU A 272 9.71 -14.24 -4.83
N CYS A 273 10.02 -14.91 -3.73
CA CYS A 273 9.95 -16.36 -3.62
C CYS A 273 8.52 -16.88 -3.46
N ASP A 274 7.71 -16.25 -2.61
CA ASP A 274 6.31 -16.60 -2.41
C ASP A 274 5.44 -15.34 -2.52
N THR A 275 4.66 -15.31 -3.59
CA THR A 275 3.77 -14.20 -3.92
C THR A 275 2.45 -14.22 -3.15
N SER A 276 2.27 -15.19 -2.24
CA SER A 276 1.11 -15.28 -1.35
C SER A 276 0.93 -14.01 -0.52
N SER A 277 -0.31 -13.68 -0.19
CA SER A 277 -0.63 -12.54 0.68
C SER A 277 0.01 -12.66 2.06
N THR A 278 0.29 -13.89 2.52
CA THR A 278 0.91 -14.18 3.81
C THR A 278 2.39 -13.82 3.90
N SER A 279 3.09 -13.68 2.78
CA SER A 279 4.51 -13.27 2.77
C SER A 279 4.70 -11.78 3.08
N TYR A 280 3.67 -10.97 2.86
CA TYR A 280 3.72 -9.53 3.09
C TYR A 280 3.57 -9.20 4.58
N SER A 281 4.44 -8.32 5.06
CA SER A 281 4.52 -7.93 6.47
C SER A 281 5.16 -6.54 6.64
N GLU A 282 5.16 -6.02 7.86
CA GLU A 282 5.94 -4.81 8.17
C GLU A 282 7.41 -4.97 7.74
N LYS A 283 7.97 -6.19 7.87
CA LYS A 283 9.36 -6.48 7.51
C LYS A 283 9.60 -6.44 6.01
N SER A 284 8.61 -6.77 5.18
CA SER A 284 8.74 -6.60 3.73
C SER A 284 8.74 -5.11 3.35
N ASP A 285 7.93 -4.29 4.02
CA ASP A 285 7.94 -2.83 3.83
C ASP A 285 9.26 -2.20 4.31
N VAL A 286 9.85 -2.69 5.41
CA VAL A 286 11.18 -2.26 5.88
C VAL A 286 12.24 -2.52 4.81
N TYR A 287 12.19 -3.66 4.11
CA TYR A 287 13.11 -3.92 3.00
C TYR A 287 12.91 -2.90 1.88
N SER A 288 11.66 -2.67 1.46
CA SER A 288 11.34 -1.69 0.42
C SER A 288 11.74 -0.26 0.82
N PHE A 289 11.65 0.09 2.10
CA PHE A 289 12.17 1.35 2.64
C PHE A 289 13.69 1.47 2.48
N GLY A 290 14.45 0.39 2.72
CA GLY A 290 15.88 0.37 2.45
C GLY A 290 16.23 0.62 0.98
N ILE A 291 15.46 0.04 0.05
CA ILE A 291 15.61 0.31 -1.39
C ILE A 291 15.21 1.76 -1.73
N LEU A 292 14.17 2.31 -1.09
CA LEU A 292 13.76 3.71 -1.24
C LEU A 292 14.87 4.66 -0.80
N MET A 293 15.48 4.42 0.37
CA MET A 293 16.64 5.19 0.85
C MET A 293 17.80 5.14 -0.15
N TRP A 294 18.08 3.96 -0.73
CA TRP A 294 19.08 3.83 -1.79
C TRP A 294 18.72 4.66 -3.03
N GLU A 295 17.47 4.62 -3.48
CA GLU A 295 16.97 5.41 -4.60
C GLU A 295 17.14 6.92 -4.33
N ALA A 296 16.84 7.37 -3.12
CA ALA A 296 17.05 8.77 -2.72
C ALA A 296 18.53 9.17 -2.70
N CYS A 297 19.39 8.37 -2.06
CA CYS A 297 20.83 8.64 -1.98
C CYS A 297 21.55 8.56 -3.33
N SER A 298 20.94 7.92 -4.33
CA SER A 298 21.45 7.82 -5.71
C SER A 298 20.85 8.86 -6.67
N LYS A 299 20.20 9.91 -6.14
CA LYS A 299 19.53 10.96 -6.94
C LYS A 299 18.43 10.40 -7.86
N GLY A 300 17.64 9.47 -7.35
CA GLY A 300 16.53 8.85 -8.07
C GLY A 300 16.97 7.84 -9.13
N ALA A 301 18.18 7.28 -9.01
CA ALA A 301 18.61 6.20 -9.91
C ALA A 301 17.67 4.99 -9.78
N ILE A 302 17.56 4.22 -10.85
CA ILE A 302 16.72 3.02 -10.86
C ILE A 302 17.46 1.92 -10.08
N PRO A 303 16.88 1.32 -9.03
CA PRO A 303 17.52 0.20 -8.34
C PRO A 303 17.75 -0.96 -9.32
N TYR A 304 18.96 -1.53 -9.33
CA TYR A 304 19.40 -2.53 -10.30
C TYR A 304 19.30 -2.05 -11.76
N GLY A 305 19.60 -0.77 -11.99
CA GLY A 305 19.46 -0.11 -13.31
C GLY A 305 20.39 -0.65 -14.39
N ASP A 306 21.43 -1.40 -14.01
CA ASP A 306 22.30 -2.15 -14.91
C ASP A 306 21.57 -3.33 -15.59
N LEU A 307 20.48 -3.81 -14.99
CA LEU A 307 19.64 -4.89 -15.52
C LEU A 307 18.45 -4.31 -16.30
N LYS A 308 18.41 -4.62 -17.61
CA LYS A 308 17.48 -4.04 -18.58
C LYS A 308 16.01 -4.43 -18.39
N THR A 309 15.72 -5.68 -18.00
CA THR A 309 14.36 -6.22 -17.88
C THR A 309 14.02 -6.56 -16.44
N SER A 310 12.73 -6.52 -16.09
CA SER A 310 12.25 -6.94 -14.76
C SER A 310 12.58 -8.41 -14.47
N ASP A 311 12.54 -9.28 -15.49
CA ASP A 311 12.89 -10.70 -15.34
C ASP A 311 14.36 -10.89 -14.98
N ASN A 312 15.27 -10.14 -15.60
CA ASN A 312 16.70 -10.20 -15.24
C ASN A 312 16.92 -9.72 -13.82
N VAL A 313 16.24 -8.65 -13.40
CA VAL A 313 16.28 -8.18 -12.00
C VAL A 313 15.79 -9.27 -11.06
N TYR A 314 14.65 -9.89 -11.36
CA TYR A 314 14.08 -10.96 -10.57
C TYR A 314 15.09 -12.10 -10.38
N GLN A 315 15.65 -12.63 -11.47
CA GLN A 315 16.59 -13.75 -11.44
C GLN A 315 17.87 -13.43 -10.68
N GLU A 316 18.47 -12.25 -10.90
CA GLU A 316 19.70 -11.88 -10.21
C GLU A 316 19.48 -11.60 -8.72
N ARG A 317 18.33 -11.03 -8.35
CA ARG A 317 17.97 -10.85 -6.93
C ARG A 317 17.75 -12.18 -6.21
N LEU A 318 17.15 -13.18 -6.88
CA LEU A 318 17.05 -14.54 -6.32
C LEU A 318 18.41 -15.20 -6.10
N LYS A 319 19.43 -14.85 -6.90
CA LYS A 319 20.82 -15.29 -6.69
C LYS A 319 21.55 -14.50 -5.59
N GLY A 320 20.87 -13.55 -4.93
CA GLY A 320 21.44 -12.75 -3.86
C GLY A 320 22.16 -11.48 -4.31
N LYS A 321 21.92 -10.97 -5.53
CA LYS A 321 22.51 -9.71 -5.99
C LYS A 321 22.09 -8.54 -5.08
N LEU A 322 23.09 -7.87 -4.51
CA LEU A 322 22.92 -6.68 -3.68
C LEU A 322 23.15 -5.40 -4.47
N LEU A 323 22.61 -4.29 -3.99
CA LEU A 323 22.92 -2.97 -4.50
C LEU A 323 24.28 -2.51 -3.99
N GLU A 324 25.01 -1.76 -4.82
CA GLU A 324 26.25 -1.11 -4.41
C GLU A 324 25.95 0.21 -3.70
N ARG A 325 26.83 0.63 -2.78
CA ARG A 325 26.70 1.92 -2.10
C ARG A 325 26.84 3.07 -3.10
N PRO A 326 25.85 3.96 -3.26
CA PRO A 326 25.98 5.13 -4.12
C PRO A 326 27.11 6.05 -3.63
N HIS A 327 27.84 6.68 -4.56
CA HIS A 327 28.97 7.58 -4.23
C HIS A 327 28.58 8.71 -3.25
N MET A 328 27.38 9.26 -3.39
CA MET A 328 26.88 10.35 -2.54
C MET A 328 26.19 9.86 -1.25
N CYS A 329 26.09 8.55 -1.04
CA CYS A 329 25.46 7.98 0.14
C CYS A 329 26.45 8.02 1.31
N SER A 330 26.05 8.66 2.41
CA SER A 330 26.86 8.69 3.64
C SER A 330 26.96 7.31 4.30
N SER A 331 27.96 7.11 5.16
CA SER A 331 28.14 5.81 5.85
C SER A 331 26.98 5.50 6.77
N GLU A 332 26.42 6.55 7.37
CA GLU A 332 25.31 6.51 8.30
C GLU A 332 24.05 6.01 7.60
N PHE A 333 23.70 6.60 6.45
CA PHE A 333 22.56 6.13 5.65
C PHE A 333 22.81 4.74 5.09
N TRP A 334 24.02 4.43 4.64
CA TRP A 334 24.34 3.10 4.13
C TRP A 334 24.15 2.01 5.19
N ASN A 335 24.55 2.26 6.44
CA ASN A 335 24.35 1.31 7.53
C ASN A 335 22.85 1.01 7.77
N ILE A 336 22.00 2.05 7.73
CA ILE A 336 20.54 1.86 7.83
C ILE A 336 20.02 1.05 6.64
N ILE A 337 20.44 1.39 5.41
CA ILE A 337 20.04 0.68 4.19
C ILE A 337 20.39 -0.81 4.28
N VAL A 338 21.61 -1.14 4.72
CA VAL A 338 22.07 -2.53 4.86
C VAL A 338 21.26 -3.28 5.92
N ASN A 339 20.95 -2.65 7.05
CA ASN A 339 20.13 -3.26 8.11
C ASN A 339 18.68 -3.50 7.64
N CYS A 340 18.12 -2.58 6.85
CA CYS A 340 16.78 -2.73 6.27
C CYS A 340 16.72 -3.82 5.19
N THR A 341 17.80 -4.01 4.43
CA THR A 341 17.85 -4.92 3.26
C THR A 341 18.43 -6.31 3.56
N GLN A 342 18.40 -6.74 4.81
CA GLN A 342 18.79 -8.10 5.20
C GLN A 342 17.90 -9.14 4.51
N GLN A 343 18.49 -10.28 4.13
CA GLN A 343 17.76 -11.36 3.44
C GLN A 343 16.65 -11.94 4.33
N GLU A 344 16.97 -12.25 5.59
CA GLU A 344 16.00 -12.78 6.55
C GLU A 344 15.14 -11.65 7.16
N PRO A 345 13.79 -11.74 7.12
CA PRO A 345 12.89 -10.68 7.62
C PRO A 345 13.07 -10.34 9.11
N ASN A 346 13.35 -11.34 9.95
CA ASN A 346 13.58 -11.19 11.39
C ASN A 346 14.88 -10.45 11.74
N LYS A 347 15.84 -10.38 10.82
CA LYS A 347 17.09 -9.62 11.00
C LYS A 347 16.93 -8.13 10.72
N ARG A 348 15.84 -7.74 10.05
CA ARG A 348 15.54 -6.33 9.75
C ARG A 348 15.02 -5.63 11.00
N PRO A 349 15.29 -4.33 11.21
CA PRO A 349 14.64 -3.55 12.26
C PRO A 349 13.12 -3.43 12.03
N ASN A 350 12.38 -2.89 12.99
CA ASN A 350 11.01 -2.41 12.76
C ASN A 350 11.05 -0.88 12.53
N PHE A 351 9.96 -0.27 12.08
CA PHE A 351 9.99 1.17 11.76
C PHE A 351 10.28 2.06 12.98
N LYS A 352 9.89 1.64 14.19
CA LYS A 352 10.18 2.35 15.44
C LYS A 352 11.70 2.40 15.72
N ALA A 353 12.40 1.27 15.56
CA ALA A 353 13.86 1.22 15.70
C ALA A 353 14.58 2.08 14.64
N ILE A 354 14.08 2.10 13.40
CA ILE A 354 14.62 2.97 12.34
C ILE A 354 14.42 4.44 12.72
N GLN A 355 13.26 4.81 13.28
CA GLN A 355 13.02 6.18 13.75
C GLN A 355 14.05 6.60 14.81
N GLU A 356 14.36 5.71 15.76
CA GLU A 356 15.40 5.95 16.77
C GLU A 356 16.79 6.11 16.16
N ASP A 357 17.15 5.30 15.15
CA ASP A 357 18.41 5.44 14.41
C ASP A 357 18.49 6.82 13.72
N LEU A 358 17.43 7.25 13.02
CA LEU A 358 17.37 8.55 12.35
C LEU A 358 17.42 9.72 13.34
N LEU A 359 16.78 9.60 14.51
CA LEU A 359 16.86 10.60 15.57
C LEU A 359 18.28 10.69 16.13
N ARG A 360 18.96 9.56 16.36
CA ARG A 360 20.37 9.55 16.77
C ARG A 360 21.26 10.28 15.78
N LEU A 361 21.10 10.02 14.47
CA LEU A 361 21.83 10.73 13.42
C LEU A 361 21.52 12.24 13.42
N ARG A 362 20.27 12.62 13.71
CA ARG A 362 19.86 14.03 13.80
C ARG A 362 20.58 14.77 14.92
N PHE A 363 20.75 14.14 16.08
CA PHE A 363 21.46 14.73 17.21
C PHE A 363 22.97 14.83 16.93
N GLN A 364 23.59 13.76 16.45
CA GLN A 364 25.02 13.73 16.10
C GLN A 364 25.37 14.83 15.08
N ASN A 365 24.57 14.96 14.01
CA ASN A 365 24.85 15.95 12.98
C ASN A 365 24.70 17.40 13.49
N LYS A 366 23.81 17.65 14.46
CA LYS A 366 23.69 18.96 15.12
C LYS A 366 24.94 19.28 15.95
N GLU A 367 25.43 18.32 16.74
CA GLU A 367 26.66 18.48 17.53
C GLU A 367 27.88 18.71 16.64
N ASP A 368 28.04 17.92 15.58
CA ASP A 368 29.14 18.07 14.63
C ASP A 368 29.12 19.44 13.93
N SER A 369 27.93 19.94 13.59
CA SER A 369 27.76 21.24 12.96
C SER A 369 28.09 22.39 13.92
N LEU A 370 27.77 22.26 15.21
CA LEU A 370 28.16 23.22 16.25
C LEU A 370 29.68 23.20 16.47
N ASN A 371 30.28 22.02 16.56
CA ASN A 371 31.72 21.85 16.72
C ASN A 371 32.50 22.44 15.53
N ARG A 372 32.06 22.19 14.29
CA ARG A 372 32.65 22.79 13.09
C ARG A 372 32.60 24.32 13.13
N ARG A 373 31.45 24.92 13.48
CA ARG A 373 31.31 26.38 13.61
C ARG A 373 32.23 26.96 14.67
N TYR A 374 32.35 26.31 15.83
CA TYR A 374 33.26 26.73 16.89
C TYR A 374 34.73 26.72 16.41
N LEU A 375 35.17 25.64 15.76
CA LEU A 375 36.53 25.52 15.25
C LEU A 375 36.85 26.57 14.17
N THR A 376 35.90 26.86 13.27
CA THR A 376 36.06 27.95 12.28
C THR A 376 36.23 29.31 12.96
N GLN A 377 35.39 29.63 13.97
CA GLN A 377 35.51 30.90 14.71
C GLN A 377 36.83 31.02 15.48
N VAL A 378 37.36 29.92 16.03
CA VAL A 378 38.67 29.91 16.68
C VAL A 378 39.78 30.16 15.67
N ARG A 379 39.72 29.52 14.50
CA ARG A 379 40.71 29.68 13.44
C ARG A 379 40.76 31.11 12.91
N ASP A 380 39.60 31.70 12.62
CA ASP A 380 39.49 33.08 12.12
C ASP A 380 39.99 34.10 13.16
N LYS A 381 39.86 33.80 14.46
CA LYS A 381 40.43 34.64 15.52
C LYS A 381 41.96 34.53 15.61
N THR A 382 42.52 33.34 15.41
CA THR A 382 43.98 33.16 15.41
C THR A 382 44.68 33.74 14.17
N GLU A 383 44.03 33.73 13.00
CA GLU A 383 44.58 34.31 11.77
C GLU A 383 44.53 35.85 11.74
N ASN A 384 43.69 36.49 12.57
CA ASN A 384 43.62 37.96 12.71
C ASN A 384 44.54 38.54 13.79
N ILE A 385 45.33 37.71 14.48
CA ILE A 385 46.26 38.12 15.55
C ILE A 385 47.74 38.00 15.09
N SER A 386 47.96 37.37 13.94
CA SER A 386 49.23 37.33 13.19
C SER A 386 49.26 38.38 12.09
#